data_AF-A0A0F8JM72-F1
#
_entry.id   AF-A0A0F8JM72-F1
#
_cell.length_a   1.000
_cell.length_b   1.000
_cell.length_c   1.000
_cell.angle_alpha   90.00
_cell.angle_beta   90.00
_cell.angle_gamma   90.00
#
_symmetry.space_group_name_H-M   'P 1'
#
loop_
_entity.id
_entity.type
_entity.pdbx_description
1 polymer ?
#
loop_
_entity_poly.entity_id
_entity_poly.type
_entity_poly.pdbx_seq_one_letter_code
_entity_poly.pdbx_strand_id
1 'polypeptide(L)'
;MSLLELYAVGDICLQTKGAVHPFRNMMEIFKNRDILFGNLEVVLSDEGKKAKKAFVLNAPPENVKFLKEAQFNVLNIANNHILDLGVSGFRNTIDLLKENNLRFIGAGSDSSVSNFLIVEKNGLKIGFVGYTRGRFRVPEGILINKIKEEKIVKDISNYSGSLNEATHFSSFRGKIGYKMIPF
;
A
#
# COMPACT_ATOMS: atom_id res chain seq x y z
N MET A 1 9.50 7.04 27.44
CA MET A 1 9.46 6.37 26.11
C MET A 1 8.27 6.93 25.36
N SER A 2 8.45 7.43 24.13
CA SER A 2 7.32 7.76 23.26
C SER A 2 6.69 6.45 22.79
N LEU A 3 5.42 6.24 23.11
CA LEU A 3 4.65 5.11 22.60
C LEU A 3 4.07 5.50 21.24
N LEU A 4 4.10 4.57 20.28
CA LEU A 4 3.47 4.73 18.98
C LEU A 4 2.61 3.50 18.67
N GLU A 5 1.34 3.74 18.35
CA GLU A 5 0.40 2.71 17.93
C GLU A 5 0.26 2.68 16.41
N LEU A 6 0.87 1.67 15.78
CA LEU A 6 0.74 1.40 14.35
C LEU A 6 -0.22 0.25 14.13
N TYR A 7 -1.33 0.52 13.45
CA TYR A 7 -2.28 -0.50 13.03
C TYR A 7 -2.06 -0.81 11.55
N ALA A 8 -2.04 -2.10 11.21
CA ALA A 8 -1.86 -2.58 9.86
C ALA A 8 -3.03 -3.48 9.47
N VAL A 9 -3.65 -3.20 8.33
CA VAL A 9 -4.64 -4.11 7.72
C VAL A 9 -4.03 -4.80 6.51
N GLY A 10 -4.52 -6.00 6.23
CA GLY A 10 -4.12 -6.78 5.05
C GLY A 10 -4.75 -6.24 3.76
N ASP A 11 -5.19 -7.15 2.92
CA ASP A 11 -5.65 -6.86 1.56
C ASP A 11 -7.01 -6.15 1.57
N ILE A 12 -7.02 -4.92 1.08
CA ILE A 12 -8.18 -4.06 0.96
C ILE A 12 -8.70 -4.13 -0.48
N CYS A 13 -9.85 -4.78 -0.68
CA CYS A 13 -10.42 -4.97 -2.02
C CYS A 13 -11.48 -3.93 -2.43
N LEU A 14 -12.04 -3.15 -1.49
CA LEU A 14 -13.10 -2.13 -1.71
C LEU A 14 -14.29 -2.55 -2.59
N GLN A 15 -14.52 -3.85 -2.79
CA GLN A 15 -15.71 -4.38 -3.47
C GLN A 15 -16.84 -4.49 -2.44
N THR A 16 -17.62 -3.41 -2.31
CA THR A 16 -18.70 -3.32 -1.33
C THR A 16 -20.05 -3.61 -1.97
N LYS A 17 -20.97 -4.23 -1.23
CA LYS A 17 -22.37 -4.37 -1.62
C LYS A 17 -23.17 -3.19 -1.06
N GLY A 18 -23.97 -2.54 -1.90
CA GLY A 18 -24.90 -1.48 -1.47
C GLY A 18 -24.22 -0.23 -0.87
N ALA A 19 -23.00 0.09 -1.32
CA ALA A 19 -22.21 1.24 -0.84
C ALA A 19 -21.93 1.23 0.68
N VAL A 20 -22.01 0.08 1.33
CA VAL A 20 -21.71 -0.05 2.76
C VAL A 20 -20.23 0.17 3.02
N HIS A 21 -19.90 1.03 3.98
CA HIS A 21 -18.51 1.31 4.36
C HIS A 21 -17.79 0.02 4.80
N PRO A 22 -16.69 -0.38 4.11
CA PRO A 22 -16.06 -1.69 4.32
C PRO A 22 -15.42 -1.81 5.70
N PHE A 23 -15.03 -0.68 6.31
CA PHE A 23 -14.41 -0.66 7.65
C PHE A 23 -15.40 -0.28 8.77
N ARG A 24 -16.72 -0.25 8.53
CA ARG A 24 -17.68 0.30 9.51
C ARG A 24 -17.54 -0.27 10.93
N ASN A 25 -17.26 -1.58 11.05
CA ASN A 25 -17.11 -2.27 12.32
C ASN A 25 -15.72 -2.06 12.96
N MET A 26 -14.77 -1.53 12.20
CA MET A 26 -13.40 -1.25 12.62
C MET A 26 -13.18 0.23 12.94
N MET A 27 -14.11 1.12 12.57
CA MET A 27 -13.96 2.57 12.71
C MET A 27 -13.64 3.01 14.14
N GLU A 28 -14.21 2.34 15.15
CA GLU A 28 -13.91 2.65 16.56
C GLU A 28 -12.49 2.22 16.96
N ILE A 29 -12.07 1.02 16.56
CA ILE A 29 -10.70 0.52 16.80
C ILE A 29 -9.70 1.50 16.17
N PHE A 30 -10.04 1.98 14.99
CA PHE A 30 -9.26 2.90 14.19
C PHE A 30 -9.00 4.27 14.85
N LYS A 31 -9.76 4.72 15.86
CA LYS A 31 -9.63 6.07 16.41
C LYS A 31 -8.35 6.35 17.21
N ASN A 32 -7.80 5.34 17.91
CA ASN A 32 -6.77 5.56 18.93
C ASN A 32 -5.32 5.30 18.47
N ARG A 33 -5.13 5.03 17.17
CA ARG A 33 -3.82 4.74 16.58
C ARG A 33 -3.10 6.04 16.15
N ASP A 34 -1.77 5.98 16.04
CA ASP A 34 -0.97 7.04 15.43
C ASP A 34 -0.86 6.89 13.90
N ILE A 35 -0.78 5.63 13.42
CA ILE A 35 -0.59 5.28 12.01
C ILE A 35 -1.50 4.12 11.61
N LEU A 36 -2.21 4.27 10.48
CA LEU A 36 -2.83 3.18 9.74
C LEU A 36 -2.10 2.90 8.45
N PHE A 37 -1.65 1.65 8.35
CA PHE A 37 -1.10 1.09 7.14
C PHE A 37 -2.08 0.07 6.53
N GLY A 38 -2.12 -0.02 5.21
CA GLY A 38 -2.93 -1.03 4.52
C GLY A 38 -2.33 -1.47 3.20
N ASN A 39 -2.71 -2.67 2.73
CA ASN A 39 -2.39 -3.13 1.38
C ASN A 39 -3.60 -2.95 0.46
N LEU A 40 -3.54 -2.03 -0.51
CA LEU A 40 -4.64 -1.78 -1.45
C LEU A 40 -4.59 -2.78 -2.61
N GLU A 41 -5.18 -3.96 -2.41
CA GLU A 41 -5.20 -5.10 -3.34
C GLU A 41 -6.27 -4.96 -4.43
N VAL A 42 -6.53 -3.74 -4.90
CA VAL A 42 -7.57 -3.46 -5.90
C VAL A 42 -7.18 -2.30 -6.80
N VAL A 43 -7.56 -2.38 -8.07
CA VAL A 43 -7.49 -1.26 -9.01
C VAL A 43 -8.71 -0.36 -8.86
N LEU A 44 -8.51 0.91 -8.56
CA LEU A 44 -9.58 1.91 -8.44
C LEU A 44 -9.85 2.56 -9.80
N SER A 45 -10.57 1.84 -10.65
CA SER A 45 -10.89 2.27 -12.02
C SER A 45 -12.06 1.45 -12.56
N ASP A 46 -12.93 2.10 -13.33
CA ASP A 46 -13.93 1.46 -14.18
C ASP A 46 -13.40 1.21 -15.60
N GLU A 47 -12.23 1.78 -15.92
CA GLU A 47 -11.61 1.73 -17.23
C GLU A 47 -10.33 0.87 -17.24
N GLY A 48 -10.03 0.33 -18.42
CA GLY A 48 -8.80 -0.38 -18.71
C GLY A 48 -9.01 -1.80 -19.22
N LYS A 49 -7.92 -2.42 -19.69
CA LYS A 49 -7.95 -3.77 -20.26
C LYS A 49 -7.80 -4.80 -19.14
N LYS A 50 -8.85 -5.61 -18.93
CA LYS A 50 -8.83 -6.71 -17.96
C LYS A 50 -7.68 -7.69 -18.24
N ALA A 51 -6.93 -8.01 -17.20
CA ALA A 51 -5.89 -9.03 -17.22
C ALA A 51 -6.50 -10.43 -17.47
N LYS A 52 -5.78 -11.29 -18.20
CA LYS A 52 -6.18 -12.68 -18.42
C LYS A 52 -5.76 -13.54 -17.22
N LYS A 53 -6.56 -13.54 -16.16
CA LYS A 53 -6.37 -14.32 -14.92
C LYS A 53 -7.71 -14.67 -14.28
N ALA A 54 -7.70 -15.62 -13.33
CA ALA A 54 -8.93 -16.13 -12.70
C ALA A 54 -9.74 -15.06 -11.95
N PHE A 55 -9.05 -14.13 -11.28
CA PHE A 55 -9.68 -13.08 -10.49
C PHE A 55 -9.11 -11.72 -10.87
N VAL A 56 -9.99 -10.84 -11.35
CA VAL A 56 -9.71 -9.43 -11.62
C VAL A 56 -10.32 -8.63 -10.47
N LEU A 57 -9.50 -7.88 -9.74
CA LEU A 57 -9.93 -7.02 -8.64
C LEU A 57 -9.88 -5.57 -9.07
N ASN A 58 -11.04 -5.03 -9.39
CA ASN A 58 -11.27 -3.60 -9.49
C ASN A 58 -12.48 -3.18 -8.65
N ALA A 59 -12.49 -1.92 -8.26
CA ALA A 59 -13.60 -1.28 -7.57
C ALA A 59 -13.85 0.11 -8.18
N PRO A 60 -15.09 0.63 -8.06
CA PRO A 60 -15.41 1.96 -8.55
C PRO A 60 -14.48 3.03 -7.93
N PRO A 61 -13.99 4.01 -8.71
CA PRO A 61 -13.10 5.06 -8.21
C PRO A 61 -13.62 5.79 -6.97
N GLU A 62 -14.93 6.01 -6.88
CA GLU A 62 -15.56 6.69 -5.74
C GLU A 62 -15.33 5.97 -4.40
N ASN A 63 -14.99 4.68 -4.41
CA ASN A 63 -14.69 3.92 -3.19
C ASN A 63 -13.37 4.35 -2.53
N VAL A 64 -12.54 5.19 -3.18
CA VAL A 64 -11.40 5.85 -2.54
C VAL A 64 -11.80 6.63 -1.29
N LYS A 65 -13.05 7.14 -1.23
CA LYS A 65 -13.58 7.87 -0.06
C LYS A 65 -13.50 7.05 1.23
N PHE A 66 -13.70 5.73 1.14
CA PHE A 66 -13.63 4.85 2.30
C PHE A 66 -12.22 4.76 2.90
N LEU A 67 -11.18 4.94 2.09
CA LEU A 67 -9.80 5.00 2.59
C LEU A 67 -9.54 6.32 3.34
N LYS A 68 -10.14 7.43 2.86
CA LYS A 68 -10.03 8.74 3.53
C LYS A 68 -10.83 8.79 4.82
N GLU A 69 -12.07 8.29 4.78
CA GLU A 69 -12.96 8.21 5.94
C GLU A 69 -12.33 7.35 7.05
N ALA A 70 -11.71 6.22 6.69
CA ALA A 70 -10.93 5.40 7.62
C ALA A 70 -9.58 6.02 8.05
N GLN A 71 -9.16 7.13 7.46
CA GLN A 71 -7.92 7.88 7.73
C GLN A 71 -6.63 7.09 7.50
N PHE A 72 -6.53 6.35 6.39
CA PHE A 72 -5.29 5.66 6.02
C PHE A 72 -4.11 6.62 5.88
N ASN A 73 -3.01 6.33 6.57
CA ASN A 73 -1.79 7.14 6.49
C ASN A 73 -0.88 6.70 5.34
N VAL A 74 -0.76 5.39 5.13
CA VAL A 74 0.13 4.80 4.11
C VAL A 74 -0.52 3.56 3.50
N LEU A 75 -0.50 3.46 2.17
CA LEU A 75 -0.97 2.30 1.43
C LEU A 75 0.16 1.63 0.66
N ASN A 76 0.33 0.32 0.80
CA ASN A 76 1.08 -0.46 -0.18
C ASN A 76 0.20 -0.72 -1.40
N ILE A 77 0.71 -0.37 -2.59
CA ILE A 77 0.07 -0.70 -3.86
C ILE A 77 0.91 -1.67 -4.70
N ALA A 78 2.11 -2.05 -4.24
CA ALA A 78 2.84 -3.17 -4.84
C ALA A 78 2.19 -4.48 -4.44
N ASN A 79 1.29 -4.98 -5.28
CA ASN A 79 0.66 -6.28 -5.07
C ASN A 79 0.39 -7.03 -6.38
N ASN A 80 -0.33 -8.15 -6.33
CA ASN A 80 -0.55 -8.99 -7.51
C ASN A 80 -1.77 -8.60 -8.34
N HIS A 81 -2.52 -7.60 -7.88
CA HIS A 81 -3.73 -7.08 -8.52
C HIS A 81 -3.56 -5.67 -9.10
N ILE A 82 -2.47 -4.95 -8.80
CA ILE A 82 -2.21 -3.56 -9.25
C ILE A 82 -2.22 -3.33 -10.78
N LEU A 83 -2.12 -4.38 -11.59
CA LEU A 83 -2.20 -4.31 -13.07
C LEU A 83 -3.43 -5.04 -13.64
N ASP A 84 -4.46 -5.29 -12.83
CA ASP A 84 -5.61 -6.08 -13.24
C ASP A 84 -6.46 -5.43 -14.34
N LEU A 85 -6.39 -4.10 -14.49
CA LEU A 85 -6.95 -3.35 -15.63
C LEU A 85 -5.86 -2.74 -16.54
N GLY A 86 -4.66 -3.31 -16.49
CA GLY A 86 -3.51 -2.86 -17.27
C GLY A 86 -3.00 -1.48 -16.86
N VAL A 87 -2.27 -0.83 -17.78
CA VAL A 87 -1.59 0.45 -17.53
C VAL A 87 -2.57 1.59 -17.27
N SER A 88 -3.72 1.60 -17.95
CA SER A 88 -4.75 2.64 -17.75
C SER A 88 -5.32 2.58 -16.34
N GLY A 89 -5.81 1.42 -15.88
CA GLY A 89 -6.32 1.31 -14.51
C GLY A 89 -5.26 1.55 -13.44
N PHE A 90 -4.00 1.17 -13.69
CA PHE A 90 -2.88 1.51 -12.82
C PHE A 90 -2.70 3.02 -12.65
N ARG A 91 -2.65 3.77 -13.76
CA ARG A 91 -2.49 5.24 -13.73
C ARG A 91 -3.68 5.90 -13.05
N ASN A 92 -4.90 5.49 -13.41
CA ASN A 92 -6.12 5.97 -12.76
C ASN A 92 -6.07 5.77 -11.24
N THR A 93 -5.61 4.60 -10.77
CA THR A 93 -5.45 4.34 -9.33
C THR A 93 -4.42 5.28 -8.69
N ILE A 94 -3.26 5.48 -9.32
CA ILE A 94 -2.22 6.37 -8.80
C ILE A 94 -2.72 7.82 -8.73
N ASP A 95 -3.34 8.31 -9.80
CA ASP A 95 -3.79 9.69 -9.89
C ASP A 95 -4.90 9.95 -8.87
N LEU A 96 -5.84 9.02 -8.74
CA LEU A 96 -6.89 9.08 -7.73
C LEU A 96 -6.35 9.10 -6.29
N LEU A 97 -5.31 8.32 -5.97
CA LEU A 97 -4.67 8.36 -4.65
C LEU A 97 -3.99 9.70 -4.40
N LYS A 98 -3.28 10.26 -5.41
CA LYS A 98 -2.64 11.58 -5.32
C LYS A 98 -3.67 12.69 -5.10
N GLU A 99 -4.73 12.73 -5.91
CA GLU A 99 -5.82 13.71 -5.82
C GLU A 99 -6.50 13.69 -4.44
N ASN A 100 -6.53 12.53 -3.80
CA ASN A 100 -7.13 12.35 -2.48
C ASN A 100 -6.14 12.48 -1.31
N ASN A 101 -4.91 12.91 -1.57
CA ASN A 101 -3.82 13.06 -0.59
C ASN A 101 -3.52 11.77 0.19
N LEU A 102 -3.76 10.60 -0.42
CA LEU A 102 -3.44 9.31 0.16
C LEU A 102 -2.00 8.96 -0.21
N ARG A 103 -1.15 8.77 0.80
CA ARG A 103 0.25 8.39 0.58
C ARG A 103 0.33 6.91 0.27
N PHE A 104 1.14 6.54 -0.71
CA PHE A 104 1.33 5.15 -1.11
C PHE A 104 2.78 4.83 -1.43
N ILE A 105 3.09 3.53 -1.44
CA ILE A 105 4.42 2.99 -1.71
C ILE A 105 4.35 1.75 -2.60
N GLY A 106 5.52 1.36 -3.12
CA GLY A 106 5.74 0.10 -3.81
C GLY A 106 5.47 0.13 -5.32
N ALA A 107 4.70 1.10 -5.82
CA ALA A 107 4.56 1.32 -7.25
C ALA A 107 4.41 2.79 -7.61
N GLY A 108 4.75 3.13 -8.85
CA GLY A 108 4.82 4.51 -9.32
C GLY A 108 4.90 4.67 -10.83
N SER A 109 4.48 5.83 -11.32
CA SER A 109 4.78 6.32 -12.67
C SER A 109 6.03 7.20 -12.58
N ASP A 110 7.15 6.74 -13.14
CA ASP A 110 8.48 7.39 -13.14
C ASP A 110 9.38 7.13 -11.90
N SER A 111 10.68 7.27 -12.12
CA SER A 111 11.82 7.14 -11.18
C SER A 111 11.74 8.04 -9.95
N SER A 112 10.87 9.05 -9.97
CA SER A 112 10.64 9.98 -8.87
C SER A 112 9.77 9.41 -7.74
N VAL A 113 9.08 8.29 -7.97
CA VAL A 113 8.32 7.65 -6.89
C VAL A 113 9.29 6.95 -5.95
N SER A 114 9.43 7.54 -4.76
CA SER A 114 10.26 7.02 -3.69
C SER A 114 9.87 5.58 -3.37
N ASN A 115 10.86 4.67 -3.38
CA ASN A 115 10.69 3.26 -3.02
C ASN A 115 10.27 3.06 -1.56
N PHE A 116 10.34 4.12 -0.77
CA PHE A 116 10.06 4.16 0.65
C PHE A 116 9.33 5.44 1.01
N LEU A 117 8.63 5.43 2.13
CA LEU A 117 8.02 6.60 2.73
C LEU A 117 8.40 6.64 4.20
N ILE A 118 8.87 7.78 4.69
CA ILE A 118 9.09 7.99 6.14
C ILE A 118 7.90 8.76 6.69
N VAL A 119 7.32 8.24 7.77
CA VAL A 119 6.31 8.93 8.57
C VAL A 119 6.93 9.25 9.92
N GLU A 120 6.90 10.53 10.29
CA GLU A 120 7.33 10.97 11.61
C GLU A 120 6.12 11.20 12.53
N LYS A 121 6.10 10.52 13.68
CA LYS A 121 5.04 10.61 14.70
C LYS A 121 5.66 10.44 16.09
N ASN A 122 5.24 11.29 17.03
CA ASN A 122 5.71 11.26 18.43
C ASN A 122 7.26 11.22 18.56
N GLY A 123 7.96 11.94 17.67
CA GLY A 123 9.43 11.98 17.59
C GLY A 123 10.10 10.73 17.00
N LEU A 124 9.32 9.72 16.57
CA LEU A 124 9.80 8.50 15.91
C LEU A 124 9.64 8.63 14.39
N LYS A 125 10.67 8.23 13.65
CA LYS A 125 10.67 8.13 12.18
C LYS A 125 10.51 6.68 11.76
N ILE A 126 9.40 6.36 11.11
CA ILE A 126 9.08 5.00 10.66
C ILE A 126 9.13 4.95 9.14
N GLY A 127 9.99 4.08 8.60
CA GLY A 127 10.11 3.83 7.17
C GLY A 127 9.18 2.72 6.69
N PHE A 128 8.45 2.96 5.61
CA PHE A 128 7.58 2.00 4.95
C PHE A 128 8.13 1.66 3.58
N VAL A 129 8.22 0.37 3.28
CA VAL A 129 8.63 -0.19 1.98
C VAL A 129 7.64 -1.25 1.53
N GLY A 130 7.36 -1.32 0.23
CA GLY A 130 6.28 -2.13 -0.33
C GLY A 130 6.77 -2.96 -1.50
N TYR A 131 6.43 -4.26 -1.50
CA TYR A 131 6.89 -5.22 -2.52
C TYR A 131 5.79 -6.23 -2.87
N THR A 132 5.83 -6.73 -4.11
CA THR A 132 4.92 -7.77 -4.60
C THR A 132 5.63 -9.05 -5.01
N ARG A 133 4.97 -10.20 -4.80
CA ARG A 133 5.31 -11.50 -5.43
C ARG A 133 4.56 -11.75 -6.74
N GLY A 134 3.82 -10.75 -7.24
CA GLY A 134 3.00 -10.88 -8.44
C GLY A 134 3.82 -11.34 -9.65
N ARG A 135 3.35 -12.39 -10.33
CA ARG A 135 4.00 -12.99 -11.50
C ARG A 135 3.50 -12.33 -12.78
N PHE A 136 3.87 -11.07 -12.99
CA PHE A 136 3.56 -10.32 -14.19
C PHE A 136 4.78 -9.53 -14.66
N ARG A 137 4.86 -9.31 -15.98
CA ARG A 137 5.80 -8.37 -16.57
C ARG A 137 5.36 -6.95 -16.21
N VAL A 138 6.29 -6.15 -15.68
CA VAL A 138 6.05 -4.73 -15.44
C VAL A 138 6.10 -4.02 -16.81
N PRO A 139 5.04 -3.32 -17.24
CA PRO A 139 5.05 -2.55 -18.48
C PRO A 139 6.09 -1.42 -18.44
N GLU A 140 6.53 -0.98 -19.61
CA GLU A 140 7.47 0.14 -19.75
C GLU A 140 6.88 1.43 -19.17
N GLY A 141 7.73 2.28 -18.58
CA GLY A 141 7.32 3.54 -17.96
C GLY A 141 6.58 3.40 -16.61
N ILE A 142 6.56 2.19 -16.04
CA ILE A 142 5.97 1.90 -14.72
C ILE A 142 7.02 1.25 -13.84
N LEU A 143 7.02 1.64 -12.56
CA LEU A 143 7.80 0.99 -11.52
C LEU A 143 6.87 0.24 -10.57
N ILE A 144 7.16 -1.04 -10.36
CA ILE A 144 6.51 -1.88 -9.33
C ILE A 144 7.60 -2.69 -8.65
N ASN A 145 7.74 -2.51 -7.34
CA ASN A 145 8.74 -3.19 -6.53
C ASN A 145 8.41 -4.68 -6.42
N LYS A 146 9.24 -5.52 -7.03
CA LYS A 146 9.18 -6.98 -6.90
C LYS A 146 9.98 -7.42 -5.67
N ILE A 147 9.50 -8.47 -5.01
CA ILE A 147 10.27 -9.09 -3.92
C ILE A 147 11.58 -9.65 -4.49
N LYS A 148 12.71 -9.15 -3.97
CA LYS A 148 14.06 -9.69 -4.15
C LYS A 148 14.82 -9.37 -2.88
N GLU A 149 15.35 -10.37 -2.19
CA GLU A 149 15.96 -10.22 -0.87
C GLU A 149 17.07 -9.16 -0.88
N GLU A 150 18.00 -9.26 -1.83
CA GLU A 150 19.09 -8.28 -2.03
C GLU A 150 18.57 -6.85 -2.21
N LYS A 151 17.46 -6.67 -2.94
CA LYS A 151 16.84 -5.35 -3.12
C LYS A 151 16.23 -4.85 -1.82
N ILE A 152 15.55 -5.71 -1.06
CA ILE A 152 14.96 -5.33 0.23
C ILE A 152 16.07 -4.89 1.19
N VAL A 153 17.15 -5.68 1.30
CA VAL A 153 18.30 -5.34 2.15
C VAL A 153 18.90 -4.01 1.71
N LYS A 154 19.15 -3.83 0.40
CA LYS A 154 19.69 -2.58 -0.14
C LYS A 154 18.79 -1.38 0.12
N ASP A 155 17.49 -1.53 -0.11
CA ASP A 155 16.51 -0.47 0.15
C ASP A 155 16.54 -0.11 1.64
N ILE A 156 16.47 -1.08 2.56
CA ILE A 156 16.56 -0.83 4.02
C ILE A 156 17.88 -0.14 4.39
N SER A 157 19.03 -0.60 3.89
CA SER A 157 20.35 -0.02 4.17
C SER A 157 20.50 1.41 3.63
N ASN A 158 19.90 1.73 2.49
CA ASN A 158 19.95 3.09 1.94
C ASN A 158 19.20 4.10 2.81
N TYR A 159 18.23 3.64 3.61
CA TYR A 159 17.34 4.49 4.36
C TYR A 159 17.53 4.39 5.88
N SER A 160 18.31 3.41 6.35
CA SER A 160 18.57 3.19 7.79
C SER A 160 19.20 4.39 8.49
N GLY A 161 20.06 5.16 7.80
CA GLY A 161 20.63 6.40 8.36
C GLY A 161 19.61 7.52 8.62
N SER A 162 18.37 7.37 8.15
CA SER A 162 17.24 8.29 8.38
C SER A 162 16.21 7.74 9.37
N LEU A 163 16.44 6.54 9.93
CA LEU A 163 15.49 5.81 10.77
C LEU A 163 16.06 5.60 12.17
N ASN A 164 15.20 5.67 13.18
CA ASN A 164 15.55 5.24 14.53
C ASN A 164 15.15 3.77 14.77
N GLU A 165 14.17 3.25 13.99
CA GLU A 165 13.70 1.86 14.03
C GLU A 165 13.19 1.42 12.63
N ALA A 166 13.35 0.15 12.26
CA ALA A 166 12.86 -0.41 11.00
C ALA A 166 11.93 -1.62 11.24
N THR A 167 10.68 -1.50 10.79
CA THR A 167 9.69 -2.59 10.87
C THR A 167 9.25 -3.01 9.48
N HIS A 168 9.45 -4.28 9.13
CA HIS A 168 8.98 -4.85 7.86
C HIS A 168 7.57 -5.42 8.01
N PHE A 169 6.62 -4.85 7.27
CA PHE A 169 5.27 -5.42 7.13
C PHE A 169 5.16 -6.14 5.79
N SER A 170 4.91 -7.44 5.83
CA SER A 170 4.53 -8.20 4.63
C SER A 170 3.13 -8.75 4.82
N SER A 171 2.20 -8.37 3.93
CA SER A 171 0.92 -9.07 3.82
C SER A 171 1.17 -10.36 3.03
N PHE A 172 1.18 -11.49 3.72
CA PHE A 172 1.12 -12.81 3.10
C PHE A 172 -0.16 -13.47 3.56
N ARG A 173 -1.14 -13.65 2.66
CA ARG A 173 -2.30 -14.55 2.81
C ARG A 173 -2.61 -14.95 4.27
N GLY A 174 -3.16 -14.03 5.06
CA GLY A 174 -3.65 -14.32 6.41
C GLY A 174 -2.62 -14.49 7.53
N LYS A 175 -1.33 -14.19 7.30
CA LYS A 175 -0.32 -14.05 8.37
C LYS A 175 0.36 -12.70 8.26
N ILE A 176 0.04 -11.79 9.18
CA ILE A 176 0.86 -10.61 9.45
C ILE A 176 2.10 -11.13 10.18
N GLY A 177 3.17 -11.39 9.44
CA GLY A 177 4.48 -11.67 10.02
C GLY A 177 5.21 -10.34 10.21
N TYR A 178 5.49 -9.98 11.46
CA TYR A 178 6.40 -8.89 11.79
C TYR A 178 7.80 -9.47 12.00
N LYS A 179 8.79 -8.90 11.30
CA LYS A 179 10.19 -9.05 11.68
C LYS A 179 10.71 -7.65 11.94
N MET A 180 10.89 -7.33 13.21
CA MET A 180 11.74 -6.19 13.59
C MET A 180 13.16 -6.58 13.20
N ILE A 181 13.79 -5.74 12.37
CA ILE A 181 15.21 -5.88 12.09
C ILE A 181 15.86 -4.81 12.99
N PRO A 182 16.33 -5.18 14.20
CA PRO A 182 17.08 -4.25 15.01
C PRO A 182 18.36 -3.86 14.26
N PHE A 183 18.77 -2.60 14.41
CA PHE A 183 20.07 -2.14 13.97
C PHE A 183 21.16 -2.64 14.91
#